data_AF-A0A9C8WQ13-F1
#
_entry.id   AF-A0A9C8WQ13-F1
#
_cell.length_a   1.000
_cell.length_b   1.000
_cell.length_c   1.000
_cell.angle_alpha   90.00
_cell.angle_beta   90.00
_cell.angle_gamma   90.00
#
_symmetry.space_group_name_H-M   'P 1'
#
loop_
_entity.id
_entity.type
_entity.pdbx_description
1 polymer ?
#
loop_
_entity_poly.entity_id
_entity_poly.type
_entity_poly.pdbx_seq_one_letter_code
_entity_poly.pdbx_strand_id
1 'polypeptide(L)'
;MQKLLRMTHQREVILDEIKKSTTHPTADELYERIKKKLPRISLATVYRNLEIMSESGLINKLEISGRQKRFDWDLEQHDHIYCVQCHRVDNIDLADKKDVTLPPEQNRGYMVSGCRVEFYGICPKCSNASIKKKKGERKKMACKSKCGSKELSEKQREVLEALAKCKDACGSKDIAAATSLEPKQVSCQITALKKKGLVESPVRCKYTITGDGKNALS
;
A
#
# COMPACT_ATOMS: atom_id res chain seq x y z
N MET A 1 -21.68 -14.93 -33.03
CA MET A 1 -22.22 -13.83 -33.87
C MET A 1 -21.68 -12.52 -33.33
N GLN A 2 -20.78 -11.84 -34.06
CA GLN A 2 -20.39 -10.47 -33.69
C GLN A 2 -21.61 -9.57 -33.88
N LYS A 3 -22.14 -9.04 -32.77
CA LYS A 3 -23.23 -8.07 -32.79
C LYS A 3 -22.65 -6.79 -33.38
N LEU A 4 -23.13 -6.35 -34.55
CA LEU A 4 -22.68 -5.10 -35.18
C LEU A 4 -23.03 -3.93 -34.26
N LEU A 5 -22.09 -3.53 -33.40
CA LEU A 5 -22.31 -2.45 -32.46
C LEU A 5 -22.26 -1.13 -33.22
N ARG A 6 -23.37 -0.39 -33.22
CA ARG A 6 -23.40 0.97 -33.78
C ARG A 6 -22.40 1.85 -33.02
N MET A 7 -21.35 2.32 -33.69
CA MET A 7 -20.44 3.31 -33.11
C MET A 7 -21.13 4.68 -33.10
N THR A 8 -21.39 5.19 -31.90
CA THR A 8 -21.89 6.55 -31.68
C THR A 8 -20.71 7.44 -31.32
N HIS A 9 -20.85 8.75 -31.47
CA HIS A 9 -19.79 9.69 -31.10
C HIS A 9 -19.32 9.52 -29.64
N GLN A 10 -20.22 9.19 -28.71
CA GLN A 10 -19.84 8.88 -27.33
C GLN A 10 -18.94 7.64 -27.23
N ARG A 11 -19.26 6.59 -28.00
CA ARG A 11 -18.49 5.34 -28.03
C ARG A 11 -17.10 5.55 -28.65
N GLU A 12 -17.01 6.35 -29.71
CA GLU A 12 -15.73 6.72 -30.32
C GLU A 12 -14.83 7.44 -29.31
N VAL A 13 -15.36 8.45 -28.62
CA VAL A 13 -14.60 9.20 -27.61
C VAL A 13 -14.16 8.31 -26.45
N ILE A 14 -15.02 7.39 -25.99
CA ILE A 14 -14.67 6.42 -24.95
C ILE A 14 -13.53 5.52 -25.43
N LEU A 15 -13.66 4.93 -26.63
CA LEU A 15 -12.66 4.01 -27.18
C LEU A 15 -11.31 4.71 -27.38
N ASP A 16 -11.31 5.93 -27.90
CA ASP A 16 -10.11 6.74 -28.08
C ASP A 16 -9.43 7.08 -26.75
N GLU A 17 -10.20 7.24 -25.67
CA GLU A 17 -9.62 7.52 -24.35
C GLU A 17 -8.97 6.27 -23.72
N ILE A 18 -9.57 5.10 -23.91
CA ILE A 18 -8.97 3.83 -23.44
C ILE A 18 -7.68 3.54 -24.21
N LYS A 19 -7.68 3.73 -25.54
CA LYS A 19 -6.51 3.53 -26.42
C LYS A 19 -5.30 4.39 -26.05
N LYS A 20 -5.52 5.54 -25.43
CA LYS A 20 -4.44 6.42 -24.93
C LYS A 20 -3.83 5.94 -23.63
N SER A 21 -4.48 5.03 -22.93
CA SER A 21 -4.05 4.53 -21.64
C SER A 21 -3.14 3.32 -21.84
N THR A 22 -1.90 3.41 -21.35
CA THR A 22 -1.00 2.25 -21.25
C THR A 22 -1.22 1.44 -19.97
N THR A 23 -2.15 1.89 -19.13
CA THR A 23 -2.59 1.23 -17.90
C THR A 23 -4.08 1.00 -17.97
N HIS A 24 -4.58 -0.12 -17.44
CA HIS A 24 -5.98 -0.54 -17.45
C HIS A 24 -6.83 0.36 -16.55
N PRO A 25 -7.53 1.39 -17.07
CA PRO A 25 -8.23 2.32 -16.19
C PRO A 25 -9.55 1.73 -15.70
N THR A 26 -10.01 2.23 -14.57
CA THR A 26 -11.39 2.01 -14.11
C THR A 26 -12.36 2.89 -14.90
N ALA A 27 -13.65 2.57 -14.84
CA ALA A 27 -14.69 3.41 -15.44
C ALA A 27 -14.74 4.82 -14.82
N ASP A 28 -14.43 4.96 -13.53
CA ASP A 28 -14.38 6.25 -12.84
C ASP A 28 -13.20 7.10 -13.37
N GLU A 29 -12.02 6.49 -13.53
CA GLU A 29 -10.84 7.15 -14.10
C GLU A 29 -11.08 7.58 -15.56
N LEU A 30 -11.76 6.76 -16.35
CA LEU A 30 -12.15 7.11 -17.71
C LEU A 30 -13.17 8.25 -17.73
N TYR A 31 -14.17 8.20 -16.85
CA TYR A 31 -15.18 9.25 -16.75
C TYR A 31 -14.56 10.62 -16.50
N GLU A 32 -13.62 10.74 -15.56
CA GLU A 32 -12.94 12.01 -15.26
C GLU A 32 -12.14 12.56 -16.46
N ARG A 33 -11.62 11.69 -17.32
CA ARG A 33 -10.95 12.10 -18.56
C ARG A 33 -11.94 12.48 -19.65
N ILE A 34 -12.98 11.67 -19.86
CA ILE A 34 -13.99 11.86 -20.91
C ILE A 34 -14.86 13.08 -20.65
N LYS A 35 -15.20 13.38 -19.39
CA LYS A 35 -16.02 14.53 -19.00
C LYS A 35 -15.46 15.86 -19.51
N LYS A 36 -14.13 15.96 -19.67
CA LYS A 36 -13.46 17.13 -20.24
C LYS A 36 -13.77 17.34 -21.73
N LYS A 37 -14.05 16.25 -22.46
CA LYS A 37 -14.42 16.27 -23.88
C LYS A 37 -15.93 16.26 -24.10
N LEU A 38 -16.66 15.55 -23.24
CA LEU A 38 -18.12 15.41 -23.28
C LEU A 38 -18.72 15.84 -21.93
N PRO A 39 -18.94 17.16 -21.70
CA PRO A 39 -19.39 17.66 -20.39
C PRO A 39 -20.76 17.14 -19.94
N ARG A 40 -21.61 16.74 -20.90
CA ARG A 40 -22.97 16.22 -20.65
C ARG A 40 -23.03 14.71 -20.38
N ILE A 41 -21.90 14.00 -20.43
CA ILE A 41 -21.89 12.56 -20.19
C ILE A 41 -22.08 12.26 -18.70
N SER A 42 -22.90 11.26 -18.38
CA SER A 42 -23.03 10.74 -17.03
C SER A 42 -22.09 9.55 -16.80
N LEU A 43 -21.72 9.32 -15.54
CA LEU A 43 -20.92 8.14 -15.16
C LEU A 43 -21.62 6.84 -15.58
N ALA A 44 -22.93 6.74 -15.35
CA ALA A 44 -23.74 5.59 -15.77
C ALA A 44 -23.65 5.32 -17.29
N THR A 45 -23.59 6.38 -18.10
CA THR A 45 -23.43 6.25 -19.56
C THR A 45 -22.06 5.68 -19.92
N VAL A 46 -21.00 6.06 -19.21
CA VAL A 46 -19.65 5.49 -19.42
C VAL A 46 -19.65 4.00 -19.08
N TYR A 47 -20.13 3.61 -17.89
CA TYR A 47 -20.24 2.20 -17.49
C TYR A 47 -21.02 1.36 -18.49
N ARG A 48 -22.21 1.83 -18.91
CA ARG A 48 -23.05 1.09 -19.85
C ARG A 48 -22.36 0.89 -21.20
N ASN A 49 -21.68 1.90 -21.72
CA ASN A 49 -20.97 1.77 -22.99
C ASN A 49 -19.76 0.84 -22.89
N LEU A 50 -19.02 0.88 -21.77
CA LEU A 50 -17.90 -0.03 -21.53
C LEU A 50 -18.36 -1.49 -21.45
N GLU A 51 -19.46 -1.78 -20.76
CA GLU A 51 -20.01 -3.14 -20.70
C GLU A 51 -20.44 -3.62 -22.09
N ILE A 52 -21.19 -2.78 -22.84
CA ILE A 52 -21.62 -3.13 -24.21
C ILE A 52 -20.42 -3.35 -25.15
N MET A 53 -19.39 -2.51 -25.05
CA MET A 53 -18.16 -2.68 -25.85
C MET A 53 -17.45 -3.98 -25.49
N SER A 54 -17.39 -4.32 -24.20
CA SER A 54 -16.76 -5.57 -23.75
C SER A 54 -17.54 -6.80 -24.21
N GLU A 55 -18.88 -6.78 -24.09
CA GLU A 55 -19.75 -7.83 -24.60
C GLU A 55 -19.66 -7.99 -26.13
N SER A 56 -19.39 -6.90 -26.85
CA SER A 56 -19.19 -6.93 -28.30
C SER A 56 -17.78 -7.38 -28.73
N GLY A 57 -16.85 -7.55 -27.78
CA GLY A 57 -15.46 -7.93 -28.05
C GLY A 57 -14.58 -6.80 -28.59
N LEU A 58 -15.00 -5.54 -28.44
CA LEU A 58 -14.18 -4.37 -28.83
C LEU A 58 -13.13 -4.00 -27.79
N ILE A 59 -13.36 -4.36 -26.52
CA ILE A 59 -12.48 -4.12 -25.39
C ILE A 59 -12.51 -5.33 -24.46
N ASN A 60 -11.44 -5.57 -23.73
CA ASN A 60 -11.41 -6.56 -22.66
C ASN A 60 -11.83 -5.94 -21.33
N LYS A 61 -12.47 -6.77 -20.49
CA LYS A 61 -12.86 -6.42 -19.12
C LYS A 61 -12.09 -7.29 -18.15
N LEU A 62 -11.36 -6.64 -17.25
CA LEU A 62 -10.61 -7.28 -16.19
C LEU A 62 -11.42 -7.19 -14.90
N GLU A 63 -11.99 -8.32 -14.49
CA GLU A 63 -12.67 -8.43 -13.20
C GLU A 63 -11.71 -9.07 -12.19
N ILE A 64 -10.97 -8.26 -11.43
CA ILE A 64 -10.14 -8.78 -10.34
C ILE A 64 -11.05 -9.02 -9.14
N SER A 65 -10.99 -10.22 -8.56
CA SER A 65 -11.87 -10.63 -7.45
C SER A 65 -11.84 -9.61 -6.30
N GLY A 66 -13.03 -9.13 -5.92
CA GLY A 66 -13.21 -8.16 -4.83
C GLY A 66 -12.72 -6.73 -5.13
N ARG A 67 -12.48 -6.39 -6.40
CA ARG A 67 -11.95 -5.07 -6.80
C ARG A 67 -12.75 -4.43 -7.93
N GLN A 68 -12.51 -3.14 -8.13
CA GLN A 68 -13.14 -2.38 -9.20
C GLN A 68 -12.77 -2.95 -10.57
N LYS A 69 -13.77 -2.99 -11.47
CA LYS A 69 -13.61 -3.44 -12.85
C LYS A 69 -12.66 -2.49 -13.58
N ARG A 70 -11.73 -3.07 -14.33
CA ARG A 70 -10.82 -2.35 -15.22
C ARG A 70 -11.06 -2.78 -16.66
N PHE A 71 -10.74 -1.89 -17.60
CA PHE A 71 -10.98 -2.11 -19.01
C PHE A 71 -9.68 -2.01 -19.80
N ASP A 72 -9.59 -2.75 -20.89
CA ASP A 72 -8.46 -2.73 -21.80
C ASP A 72 -8.92 -2.64 -23.25
N TRP A 73 -8.24 -1.83 -24.05
CA TRP A 73 -8.47 -1.82 -25.48
C TRP A 73 -7.68 -2.92 -26.20
N ASP A 74 -6.59 -3.39 -25.60
CA ASP A 74 -5.78 -4.45 -26.17
C ASP A 74 -6.46 -5.81 -25.98
N LEU A 75 -6.67 -6.49 -27.10
CA LEU A 75 -7.32 -7.79 -27.15
C LEU A 75 -6.30 -8.94 -27.07
N GLU A 76 -5.00 -8.65 -27.20
CA GLU A 76 -3.96 -9.66 -27.10
C GLU A 76 -3.89 -10.21 -25.68
N GLN A 77 -3.66 -11.53 -25.56
CA GLN A 77 -3.53 -12.18 -24.26
C GLN A 77 -2.22 -11.78 -23.58
N HIS A 78 -2.33 -11.01 -22.51
CA HIS A 78 -1.24 -10.66 -21.61
C HIS A 78 -1.63 -10.93 -20.15
N ASP A 79 -0.61 -11.15 -19.32
CA ASP A 79 -0.79 -11.37 -17.89
C ASP A 79 -0.73 -10.02 -17.15
N HIS A 80 -1.29 -9.99 -15.93
CA HIS A 80 -1.44 -8.76 -15.17
C HIS A 80 -0.74 -8.83 -13.82
N ILE A 81 -0.03 -7.76 -13.46
CA ILE A 81 0.48 -7.53 -12.11
C ILE A 81 -0.21 -6.36 -11.45
N TYR A 82 -0.59 -6.57 -10.18
CA TYR A 82 -1.33 -5.62 -9.38
C TYR A 82 -0.48 -5.01 -8.27
N CYS A 83 -0.48 -3.68 -8.17
CA CYS A 83 0.13 -2.98 -7.04
C CYS A 83 -0.80 -2.94 -5.82
N VAL A 84 -0.42 -3.59 -4.72
CA VAL A 84 -1.23 -3.64 -3.48
C VAL A 84 -1.36 -2.29 -2.75
N GLN A 85 -0.57 -1.28 -3.12
CA GLN A 85 -0.58 0.04 -2.47
C GLN A 85 -1.36 1.11 -3.23
N CYS A 86 -1.21 1.18 -4.55
CA CYS A 86 -1.88 2.21 -5.37
C CYS A 86 -2.92 1.63 -6.33
N HIS A 87 -3.13 0.31 -6.28
CA HIS A 87 -4.13 -0.39 -7.08
C HIS A 87 -3.91 -0.32 -8.60
N ARG A 88 -2.74 0.15 -9.05
CA ARG A 88 -2.31 0.14 -10.46
C ARG A 88 -2.20 -1.29 -10.97
N VAL A 89 -2.62 -1.50 -12.22
CA VAL A 89 -2.42 -2.73 -12.98
C VAL A 89 -1.46 -2.43 -14.13
N ASP A 90 -0.50 -3.31 -14.32
CA ASP A 90 0.48 -3.27 -15.39
C ASP A 90 0.51 -4.62 -16.12
N ASN A 91 0.87 -4.59 -17.41
CA ASN A 91 1.05 -5.79 -18.22
C ASN A 91 2.38 -6.45 -17.92
N ILE A 92 2.37 -7.77 -17.92
CA ILE A 92 3.55 -8.61 -17.87
C ILE A 92 3.49 -9.61 -19.01
N ASP A 93 4.65 -9.85 -19.60
CA ASP A 93 4.84 -10.88 -20.61
C ASP A 93 5.57 -12.04 -19.97
N LEU A 94 4.86 -13.15 -19.75
CA LEU A 94 5.46 -14.39 -19.30
C LEU A 94 5.97 -15.11 -20.55
N ALA A 95 7.26 -14.96 -20.84
CA ALA A 95 7.92 -15.59 -21.99
C ALA A 95 7.67 -17.11 -22.06
N ASP A 96 7.51 -17.75 -20.89
CA ASP A 96 7.09 -19.15 -20.75
C ASP A 96 5.63 -19.21 -20.29
N LYS A 97 4.69 -18.98 -21.22
CA LYS A 97 3.26 -19.30 -21.02
C LYS A 97 3.07 -20.81 -20.90
N LYS A 98 3.55 -21.42 -19.81
CA LYS A 98 3.05 -22.74 -19.41
C LYS A 98 1.63 -22.50 -18.95
N ASP A 99 0.66 -22.89 -19.78
CA ASP A 99 -0.74 -22.92 -19.41
C ASP A 99 -0.88 -23.60 -18.05
N VAL A 100 -1.15 -22.79 -17.01
CA VAL A 100 -1.40 -23.31 -15.68
C VAL A 100 -2.73 -24.04 -15.76
N THR A 101 -2.68 -25.32 -16.05
CA THR A 101 -3.85 -26.18 -16.20
C THR A 101 -3.97 -27.04 -14.97
N LEU A 102 -5.19 -27.12 -14.43
CA LEU A 102 -5.48 -28.03 -13.33
C LEU A 102 -5.51 -29.46 -13.91
N PRO A 103 -4.62 -30.38 -13.48
CA PRO A 103 -4.64 -31.74 -13.99
C PRO A 103 -6.00 -32.39 -13.74
N PRO A 104 -6.52 -33.22 -14.67
CA PRO A 104 -7.81 -33.89 -14.50
C PRO A 104 -7.91 -34.67 -13.19
N GLU A 105 -6.78 -35.24 -12.75
CA GLU A 105 -6.65 -36.03 -11.51
C GLU A 105 -6.85 -35.18 -10.25
N GLN A 106 -6.61 -33.86 -10.35
CA GLN A 106 -6.71 -32.89 -9.26
C GLN A 106 -7.97 -32.01 -9.35
N ASN A 107 -8.79 -32.19 -10.39
CA ASN A 107 -9.98 -31.37 -10.61
C ASN A 107 -11.12 -31.66 -9.62
N ARG A 108 -11.01 -32.72 -8.79
CA ARG A 108 -11.98 -33.13 -7.76
C ARG A 108 -13.43 -33.22 -8.29
N GLY A 109 -13.62 -33.61 -9.55
CA GLY A 109 -14.92 -33.74 -10.20
C GLY A 109 -15.50 -32.44 -10.77
N TYR A 110 -14.74 -31.34 -10.76
CA TYR A 110 -15.17 -30.09 -11.38
C TYR A 110 -14.90 -30.09 -12.89
N MET A 111 -15.87 -29.60 -13.66
CA MET A 111 -15.67 -29.21 -15.05
C MET A 111 -14.95 -27.85 -15.08
N VAL A 112 -13.62 -27.90 -15.18
CA VAL A 112 -12.78 -26.69 -15.22
C VAL A 112 -13.01 -25.97 -16.55
N SER A 113 -13.53 -24.75 -16.49
CA SER A 113 -13.79 -23.91 -17.67
C SER A 113 -12.64 -22.94 -18.00
N GLY A 114 -11.67 -22.80 -17.10
CA GLY A 114 -10.50 -21.94 -17.32
C GLY A 114 -9.63 -21.80 -16.07
N CYS A 115 -8.48 -21.17 -16.27
CA CYS A 115 -7.54 -20.77 -15.22
C CYS A 115 -7.20 -19.30 -15.40
N ARG A 116 -7.02 -18.58 -14.31
CA ARG A 116 -6.57 -17.19 -14.32
C ARG A 116 -5.49 -17.02 -13.27
N VAL A 117 -4.32 -16.54 -13.69
CA VAL A 117 -3.21 -16.20 -12.81
C VAL A 117 -3.24 -14.70 -12.53
N GLU A 118 -3.08 -14.32 -11.26
CA GLU A 118 -3.02 -12.92 -10.85
C GLU A 118 -1.77 -12.69 -9.99
N PHE A 119 -0.94 -11.72 -10.39
CA PHE A 119 0.26 -11.36 -9.64
C PHE A 119 0.01 -10.14 -8.75
N TYR A 120 0.56 -10.15 -7.55
CA TYR A 120 0.41 -9.08 -6.57
C TYR A 120 1.79 -8.60 -6.10
N GLY A 121 2.02 -7.29 -6.12
CA GLY A 121 3.31 -6.70 -5.77
C GLY A 121 3.23 -5.22 -5.40
N ILE A 122 4.38 -4.55 -5.34
CA ILE A 122 4.48 -3.10 -5.11
C ILE A 122 5.14 -2.48 -6.33
N CYS A 123 4.47 -1.52 -6.99
CA CYS A 123 5.01 -0.89 -8.19
C CYS A 123 6.23 0.00 -7.87
N PRO A 124 7.10 0.29 -8.86
CA PRO A 124 8.30 1.12 -8.66
C PRO A 124 8.01 2.49 -8.07
N LYS A 125 6.87 3.10 -8.43
CA LYS A 125 6.43 4.40 -7.89
C LYS A 125 6.20 4.33 -6.38
N CYS A 126 5.52 3.28 -5.93
CA CYS A 126 5.21 3.01 -4.52
C CYS A 126 6.44 2.59 -3.71
N SER A 127 7.30 1.74 -4.29
CA SER A 127 8.58 1.36 -3.69
C SER A 127 9.46 2.59 -3.45
N ASN A 128 9.60 3.47 -4.44
CA ASN A 128 10.39 4.69 -4.33
C ASN A 128 9.77 5.75 -3.40
N ALA A 129 8.44 5.85 -3.33
CA ALA A 129 7.76 6.74 -2.37
C ALA A 129 8.05 6.33 -0.90
N SER A 130 8.16 5.01 -0.65
CA SER A 130 8.53 4.45 0.65
C SER A 130 9.97 4.80 1.05
N ILE A 131 10.90 4.85 0.08
CA ILE A 131 12.30 5.23 0.30
C ILE A 131 12.43 6.74 0.54
N LYS A 132 11.66 7.58 -0.18
CA LYS A 132 11.63 9.04 0.03
C LYS A 132 11.08 9.43 1.40
N LYS A 133 10.08 8.72 1.93
CA LYS A 133 9.62 8.93 3.32
C LYS A 133 10.72 8.62 4.34
N LYS A 134 11.46 7.51 4.18
CA LYS A 134 12.61 7.20 5.07
C LYS A 134 13.77 8.21 5.02
N LYS A 135 14.01 8.87 3.87
CA LYS A 135 15.02 9.96 3.76
C LYS A 135 14.48 11.33 4.19
N GLY A 136 13.19 11.61 4.00
CA GLY A 136 12.53 12.86 4.42
C GLY A 136 12.27 12.95 5.92
N GLU A 137 11.92 11.83 6.56
CA GLU A 137 11.75 11.76 8.02
C GLU A 137 13.08 11.80 8.77
N ARG A 138 14.19 11.40 8.15
CA ARG A 138 15.54 11.59 8.71
C ARG A 138 16.05 13.04 8.63
N LYS A 139 15.40 13.94 7.88
CA LYS A 139 15.90 15.31 7.63
C LYS A 139 15.15 16.44 8.33
N LYS A 140 14.31 16.16 9.33
CA LYS A 140 13.85 17.14 10.33
C LYS A 140 13.88 16.59 11.75
N MET A 141 15.07 16.19 12.18
CA MET A 141 15.53 16.39 13.56
C MET A 141 17.05 16.42 13.54
N ALA A 142 17.59 17.40 12.80
CA ALA A 142 18.90 17.92 13.18
C ALA A 142 18.70 18.56 14.55
N CYS A 143 18.89 17.76 15.59
CA CYS A 143 19.11 18.25 16.93
C CYS A 143 20.34 19.17 16.84
N LYS A 144 20.09 20.48 16.71
CA LYS A 144 21.08 21.51 17.00
C LYS A 144 21.29 21.50 18.52
N SER A 145 21.94 20.46 19.01
CA SER A 145 22.65 20.52 20.29
C SER A 145 23.67 19.40 20.29
N LYS A 146 24.91 19.82 20.52
CA LYS A 146 26.06 18.97 20.79
C LYS A 146 25.64 17.90 21.81
N CYS A 147 25.73 16.63 21.46
CA CYS A 147 25.64 15.54 22.44
C CYS A 147 26.75 14.54 22.15
N GLY A 148 27.97 15.02 22.42
CA GLY A 148 29.16 14.23 22.66
C GLY A 148 29.54 14.26 24.15
N SER A 149 28.56 14.17 25.05
CA SER A 149 28.82 13.95 26.47
C SER A 149 28.12 12.67 26.92
N LYS A 150 28.83 11.88 27.73
CA LYS A 150 28.35 10.62 28.34
C LYS A 150 27.18 10.81 29.32
N GLU A 151 26.67 12.02 29.46
CA GLU A 151 25.65 12.39 30.45
C GLU A 151 24.24 12.13 29.91
N LEU A 152 23.38 11.63 30.79
CA LEU A 152 21.95 11.48 30.53
C LEU A 152 21.30 12.86 30.48
N SER A 153 20.46 13.10 29.46
CA SER A 153 19.66 14.33 29.44
C SER A 153 18.63 14.31 30.57
N GLU A 154 18.19 15.49 31.03
CA GLU A 154 17.16 15.62 32.07
C GLU A 154 15.90 14.82 31.75
N LYS A 155 15.47 14.85 30.47
CA LYS A 155 14.35 14.04 29.95
C LYS A 155 14.61 12.54 29.97
N GLN A 156 15.86 12.11 29.86
CA GLN A 156 16.23 10.69 29.96
C GLN A 156 16.19 10.21 31.41
N ARG A 157 16.61 11.05 32.37
CA ARG A 157 16.49 10.75 33.80
C ARG A 157 15.04 10.64 34.23
N GLU A 158 14.18 11.57 33.80
CA GLU A 158 12.75 11.56 34.11
C GLU A 158 12.06 10.25 33.66
N VAL A 159 12.39 9.76 32.46
CA VAL A 159 11.88 8.48 31.94
C VAL A 159 12.43 7.28 32.71
N LEU A 160 13.71 7.31 33.09
CA LEU A 160 14.32 6.24 33.89
C LEU A 160 13.73 6.21 35.32
N GLU A 161 13.48 7.36 35.94
CA GLU A 161 12.84 7.45 37.25
C GLU A 161 11.40 6.92 37.23
N ALA A 162 10.62 7.26 36.18
CA ALA A 162 9.28 6.72 35.99
C ALA A 162 9.31 5.19 35.83
N LEU A 163 10.29 4.65 35.07
CA LEU A 163 10.49 3.22 34.92
C LEU A 163 10.97 2.54 36.21
N ALA A 164 11.75 3.22 37.05
CA ALA A 164 12.21 2.70 38.34
C ALA A 164 11.07 2.60 39.38
N LYS A 165 10.06 3.48 39.28
CA LYS A 165 8.85 3.45 40.14
C LYS A 165 7.85 2.36 39.71
N CYS A 166 7.90 1.92 38.46
CA CYS A 166 7.11 0.79 37.96
C CYS A 166 7.69 -0.54 38.48
N LYS A 167 6.89 -1.31 39.24
CA LYS A 167 7.25 -2.70 39.64
C LYS A 167 7.17 -3.69 38.46
N ASP A 168 6.32 -3.40 37.48
CA ASP A 168 6.07 -4.22 36.29
C ASP A 168 6.45 -3.51 34.99
N ALA A 169 6.50 -4.26 33.88
CA ALA A 169 6.81 -3.72 32.56
C ALA A 169 5.72 -2.73 32.08
N CYS A 170 6.08 -1.45 32.01
CA CYS A 170 5.17 -0.32 31.74
C CYS A 170 5.11 0.02 30.24
N GLY A 171 3.93 0.43 29.76
CA GLY A 171 3.73 0.90 28.40
C GLY A 171 4.17 2.35 28.22
N SER A 172 4.36 2.80 26.97
CA SER A 172 4.75 4.19 26.68
C SER A 172 3.70 5.22 27.12
N LYS A 173 2.41 4.83 27.22
CA LYS A 173 1.34 5.69 27.74
C LYS A 173 1.40 5.82 29.26
N ASP A 174 1.72 4.73 29.96
CA ASP A 174 1.81 4.72 31.43
C ASP A 174 3.02 5.54 31.89
N ILE A 175 4.14 5.44 31.16
CA ILE A 175 5.33 6.26 31.40
C ILE A 175 5.07 7.74 31.08
N ALA A 176 4.30 8.03 30.03
CA ALA A 176 3.89 9.41 29.73
C ALA A 176 2.97 9.99 30.79
N ALA A 177 2.11 9.18 31.44
CA ALA A 177 1.28 9.64 32.54
C ALA A 177 2.09 9.95 33.82
N ALA A 178 3.26 9.33 33.98
CA ALA A 178 4.16 9.52 35.12
C ALA A 178 5.25 10.57 34.87
N THR A 179 5.29 11.19 33.68
CA THR A 179 6.32 12.17 33.27
C THR A 179 5.67 13.41 32.66
N SER A 180 6.41 14.50 32.56
CA SER A 180 5.99 15.74 31.91
C SER A 180 6.09 15.68 30.38
N LEU A 181 6.21 14.47 29.82
CA LEU A 181 6.54 14.23 28.42
C LEU A 181 5.36 13.63 27.65
N GLU A 182 5.16 14.13 26.43
CA GLU A 182 4.18 13.57 25.51
C GLU A 182 4.53 12.12 25.11
N PRO A 183 3.55 11.24 24.82
CA PRO A 183 3.81 9.83 24.48
C PRO A 183 4.79 9.62 23.32
N LYS A 184 4.83 10.57 22.37
CA LYS A 184 5.79 10.57 21.25
C LYS A 184 7.22 10.86 21.72
N GLN A 185 7.39 11.76 22.69
CA GLN A 185 8.69 12.11 23.27
C GLN A 185 9.21 10.97 24.14
N VAL A 186 8.35 10.34 24.93
CA VAL A 186 8.67 9.15 25.73
C VAL A 186 9.17 8.02 24.83
N SER A 187 8.46 7.72 23.74
CA SER A 187 8.88 6.69 22.77
C SER A 187 10.25 6.96 22.16
N CYS A 188 10.57 8.25 21.91
CA CYS A 188 11.87 8.66 21.40
C CYS A 188 12.98 8.45 22.44
N GLN A 189 12.75 8.83 23.70
CA GLN A 189 13.73 8.65 24.78
C GLN A 189 13.96 7.18 25.12
N ILE A 190 12.92 6.36 25.17
CA ILE A 190 13.04 4.91 25.38
C ILE A 190 13.91 4.28 24.29
N THR A 191 13.74 4.70 23.04
CA THR A 191 14.59 4.22 21.94
C THR A 191 16.06 4.61 22.13
N ALA A 192 16.32 5.81 22.64
CA ALA A 192 17.68 6.27 22.95
C ALA A 192 18.29 5.53 24.15
N LEU A 193 17.52 5.29 25.21
CA LEU A 193 17.93 4.56 26.41
C LEU A 193 18.18 3.07 26.11
N LYS A 194 17.38 2.46 25.23
CA LYS A 194 17.59 1.09 24.75
C LYS A 194 18.92 0.94 24.00
N LYS A 195 19.31 1.94 23.20
CA LYS A 195 20.62 1.95 22.53
C LYS A 195 21.80 2.06 23.51
N LYS A 196 21.56 2.65 24.69
CA LYS A 196 22.55 2.77 25.78
C LYS A 196 22.54 1.55 26.74
N GLY A 197 21.65 0.57 26.54
CA GLY A 197 21.54 -0.61 27.41
C GLY A 197 20.82 -0.38 28.75
N LEU A 198 20.21 0.80 28.96
CA LEU A 198 19.61 1.20 30.24
C LEU A 198 18.14 0.76 30.39
N VAL A 199 17.50 0.38 29.28
CA VAL A 199 16.09 -0.04 29.22
C VAL A 199 15.97 -1.22 28.28
N GLU A 200 15.24 -2.23 28.70
CA GLU A 200 14.92 -3.42 27.91
C GLU A 200 13.41 -3.51 27.64
N SER A 201 13.02 -4.43 26.75
CA SER A 201 11.62 -4.62 26.37
C SER A 201 11.33 -6.12 26.29
N PRO A 202 10.84 -6.73 27.38
CA PRO A 202 10.57 -8.16 27.43
C PRO A 202 9.34 -8.55 26.59
N VAL A 203 8.37 -7.64 26.45
CA VAL A 203 7.15 -7.81 25.66
C VAL A 203 6.96 -6.59 24.76
N ARG A 204 6.38 -6.79 23.57
CA ARG A 204 6.11 -5.70 22.61
C ARG A 204 5.41 -4.53 23.31
N CYS A 205 6.01 -3.35 23.19
CA CYS A 205 5.50 -2.09 23.77
C CYS A 205 5.45 -2.05 25.30
N LYS A 206 6.14 -2.95 26.01
CA LYS A 206 6.36 -2.88 27.45
C LYS A 206 7.86 -2.76 27.74
N TYR A 207 8.22 -1.91 28.70
CA TYR A 207 9.60 -1.55 28.98
C TYR A 207 9.93 -1.73 30.46
N THR A 208 11.15 -2.19 30.74
CA THR A 208 11.70 -2.37 32.09
C THR A 208 13.07 -1.72 32.17
N ILE A 209 13.42 -1.20 33.34
CA ILE A 209 14.74 -0.63 33.61
C ILE A 209 15.75 -1.76 33.87
N THR A 210 16.91 -1.70 33.24
CA THR A 210 17.99 -2.69 33.47
C THR A 210 18.78 -2.35 34.74
N GLY A 211 19.63 -3.27 35.21
CA GLY A 211 20.55 -3.00 36.34
C GLY A 211 21.45 -1.79 36.08
N ASP A 212 21.98 -1.67 34.86
CA ASP A 212 22.76 -0.50 34.42
C ASP A 212 21.94 0.78 34.41
N GLY A 213 20.65 0.69 34.07
CA GLY A 213 19.70 1.79 34.15
C GLY A 213 19.49 2.31 35.56
N LYS A 214 19.40 1.40 36.55
CA LYS A 214 19.30 1.77 37.98
C LYS A 214 20.60 2.38 38.49
N ASN A 215 21.74 1.84 38.09
CA ASN A 215 23.05 2.39 38.45
C ASN A 215 23.28 3.77 37.86
N ALA A 216 22.73 4.07 36.68
CA ALA A 216 22.83 5.38 36.04
C ALA A 216 21.93 6.46 36.68
N LEU A 217 21.03 6.08 37.58
CA LEU A 217 20.21 6.97 38.42
C LEU A 217 20.80 7.19 39.83
N SER A 218 21.80 6.39 40.23
CA SER A 218 22.50 6.50 41.51
C SER A 218 23.64 7.52 41.40
#